data_AF-A0A357F3W3-F1
#
_entry.id   AF-A0A357F3W3-F1
#
_cell.length_a   1.000
_cell.length_b   1.000
_cell.length_c   1.000
_cell.angle_alpha   90.00
_cell.angle_beta   90.00
_cell.angle_gamma   90.00
#
_symmetry.space_group_name_H-M   'P 1'
#
loop_
_entity.id
_entity.type
_entity.pdbx_description
1 polymer ?
#
loop_
_entity_poly.entity_id
_entity_poly.type
_entity_poly.pdbx_seq_one_letter_code
_entity_poly.pdbx_strand_id
1 'polypeptide(L)'
;MKTCPTCSKIYKDDEQNFCLEDGATLIEKRRRRQRHSPGNEIAAVILLAAAVLVFLCIVSFTETDPTANTASSEPTRNWIGVVGALIADRLLQYIGLAAYLAPAMIGLAAWRVFNSDVLRPRVSRVIGFVLFFAGASSLLSLAGFRGGILGGMIIHVSLPLLSVAGSGVVMGAVFLTSLLLITDLSFLGTYGHFEVAWGNFKIHFDDWKQKRAERKAEKLRLVHERMEKRKLLREEGRSPSVPTITLGNSSETANPKIQSSGNEAAGIAKAVNESAAESVPTLGASDTPPDTIFVGNDAPAMDRNIP
;
A
#
# COMPACT_ATOMS: atom_id res chain seq x y z
N MET A 1 4.10 33.41 29.25
CA MET A 1 4.89 33.69 30.46
C MET A 1 6.31 33.26 30.21
N LYS A 2 7.20 34.25 30.16
CA LYS A 2 8.64 34.09 29.97
C LYS A 2 9.29 34.47 31.30
N THR A 3 10.26 33.68 31.77
CA THR A 3 10.92 33.94 33.06
C THR A 3 12.41 34.14 32.83
N CYS A 4 12.93 35.27 33.28
CA CYS A 4 14.34 35.62 33.20
C CYS A 4 15.16 34.75 34.15
N PRO A 5 16.21 34.03 33.69
CA PRO A 5 17.00 33.15 34.54
C PRO A 5 17.89 33.90 35.54
N THR A 6 18.28 35.13 35.22
CA THR A 6 19.16 35.97 36.04
C THR A 6 18.38 36.74 37.11
N CYS A 7 17.30 37.41 36.69
CA CYS A 7 16.54 38.34 37.50
C CYS A 7 15.25 37.75 38.11
N SER A 8 14.90 36.50 37.76
CA SER A 8 13.69 35.78 38.22
C SER A 8 12.34 36.48 37.97
N LYS A 9 12.31 37.61 37.24
CA LYS A 9 11.08 38.32 36.88
C LYS A 9 10.28 37.57 35.82
N ILE A 10 8.96 37.64 35.96
CA ILE A 10 7.99 37.01 35.08
C ILE A 10 7.45 38.08 34.12
N TYR A 11 7.71 37.91 32.83
CA TYR A 11 7.19 38.76 31.77
C TYR A 11 5.95 38.12 31.12
N LYS A 12 4.89 38.92 30.98
CA LYS A 12 3.60 38.50 30.42
C LYS A 12 3.48 38.80 28.93
N ASP A 13 4.21 39.81 28.44
CA ASP A 13 4.28 40.16 27.02
C ASP A 13 4.99 39.09 26.19
N ASP A 14 4.31 38.64 25.13
CA ASP A 14 4.84 37.61 24.22
C ASP A 14 5.83 38.20 23.18
N GLU A 15 5.83 39.51 22.93
CA GLU A 15 6.70 40.18 21.95
C GLU A 15 8.12 40.48 22.46
N GLN A 16 8.31 40.62 23.78
CA GLN A 16 9.62 40.90 24.35
C GLN A 16 10.45 39.62 24.46
N ASN A 17 11.62 39.60 23.81
CA ASN A 17 12.57 38.47 23.83
C ASN A 17 13.82 38.75 24.67
N PHE A 18 13.92 39.91 25.32
CA PHE A 18 15.04 40.32 26.15
C PHE A 18 14.56 40.78 27.54
N CYS A 19 15.43 40.73 28.54
CA CYS A 19 15.15 41.27 29.87
C CYS A 19 15.32 42.79 29.90
N LEU A 20 14.36 43.52 30.49
CA LEU A 20 14.43 44.98 30.64
C LEU A 20 15.48 45.46 31.67
N GLU A 21 15.87 44.63 32.64
CA GLU A 21 16.89 44.99 33.64
C GLU A 21 18.30 44.73 33.12
N ASP A 22 18.53 43.56 32.53
CA ASP A 22 19.87 43.15 32.11
C ASP A 22 20.18 43.55 30.66
N GLY A 23 19.18 43.82 29.82
CA GLY A 23 19.30 44.21 28.41
C GLY A 23 19.90 43.17 27.46
N ALA A 24 20.64 42.19 27.97
CA ALA A 24 21.43 41.23 27.21
C ALA A 24 20.88 39.80 27.27
N THR A 25 20.14 39.44 28.32
CA THR A 25 19.65 38.07 28.48
C THR A 25 18.42 37.84 27.61
N LEU A 26 18.53 36.90 26.66
CA LEU A 26 17.40 36.45 25.87
C LEU A 26 16.47 35.58 26.73
N ILE A 27 15.17 35.86 26.68
CA ILE A 27 14.15 35.12 27.42
C ILE A 27 13.34 34.29 26.45
N GLU A 28 13.44 32.97 26.57
CA GLU A 28 12.63 32.06 25.76
C GLU A 28 11.30 31.71 26.44
N LYS A 29 10.25 31.56 25.64
CA LYS A 29 8.99 30.99 26.10
C LYS A 29 9.26 29.53 26.43
N ARG A 30 9.19 29.18 27.72
CA ARG A 30 9.32 27.78 28.18
C ARG A 30 8.27 26.96 27.41
N ARG A 31 8.70 26.19 26.40
CA ARG A 31 7.79 25.33 25.65
C ARG A 31 7.17 24.39 26.68
N ARG A 32 5.85 24.47 26.87
CA ARG A 32 5.14 23.43 27.62
C ARG A 32 5.42 22.14 26.87
N ARG A 33 6.27 21.28 27.45
CA ARG A 33 6.41 19.91 26.99
C ARG A 33 5.02 19.32 27.15
N GLN A 34 4.35 19.01 26.03
CA GLN A 34 3.11 18.24 26.07
C GLN A 34 3.47 16.93 26.78
N ARG A 35 3.06 16.81 28.03
CA ARG A 35 3.18 15.55 28.76
C ARG A 35 1.99 14.74 28.28
N HIS A 36 2.28 13.78 27.40
CA HIS A 36 1.29 12.78 27.05
C HIS A 36 0.76 12.16 28.35
N SER A 37 -0.57 12.10 28.46
CA SER A 37 -1.21 11.38 29.56
C SER A 37 -0.85 9.90 29.42
N PRO A 38 -0.34 9.22 30.45
CA PRO A 38 -0.02 7.80 30.38
C PRO A 38 -1.25 6.95 30.02
N GLY A 39 -2.46 7.41 30.38
CA GLY A 39 -3.70 6.74 29.97
C GLY A 39 -3.97 6.82 28.47
N ASN A 40 -3.59 7.93 27.81
CA ASN A 40 -3.78 8.09 26.37
C ASN A 40 -2.77 7.25 25.59
N GLU A 41 -1.54 7.10 26.10
CA GLU A 41 -0.54 6.20 25.52
C GLU A 41 -1.03 4.75 25.56
N ILE A 42 -1.49 4.28 26.73
CA ILE A 42 -2.02 2.91 26.89
C ILE A 42 -3.24 2.70 25.98
N ALA A 43 -4.18 3.63 25.95
CA ALA A 43 -5.36 3.55 25.09
C ALA A 43 -4.98 3.51 23.59
N ALA A 44 -3.99 4.29 23.17
CA ALA A 44 -3.49 4.28 21.79
C ALA A 44 -2.86 2.93 21.43
N VAL A 45 -2.05 2.34 22.32
CA VAL A 45 -1.47 1.00 22.08
C VAL A 45 -2.56 -0.06 21.97
N ILE A 46 -3.55 -0.04 22.86
CA ILE A 46 -4.69 -0.98 22.81
C ILE A 46 -5.47 -0.82 21.50
N LEU A 47 -5.77 0.41 21.09
CA LEU A 47 -6.47 0.67 19.82
C LEU A 47 -5.65 0.23 18.61
N LEU A 48 -4.33 0.45 18.63
CA LEU A 48 -3.44 0.01 17.55
C LEU A 48 -3.40 -1.53 17.48
N ALA A 49 -3.30 -2.21 18.62
CA ALA A 49 -3.38 -3.66 18.68
C ALA A 49 -4.73 -4.18 18.15
N ALA A 50 -5.84 -3.53 18.54
CA ALA A 50 -7.17 -3.86 18.02
C ALA A 50 -7.26 -3.65 16.50
N ALA A 51 -6.67 -2.59 15.95
CA ALA A 51 -6.64 -2.36 14.51
C ALA A 51 -5.92 -3.49 13.75
N VAL A 52 -4.77 -3.92 14.26
CA VAL A 52 -3.99 -5.03 13.68
C VAL A 52 -4.78 -6.35 13.79
N LEU A 53 -5.38 -6.63 14.95
CA LEU A 53 -6.22 -7.82 15.12
C LEU A 53 -7.39 -7.83 14.14
N VAL A 54 -8.14 -6.73 14.02
CA VAL A 54 -9.26 -6.64 13.07
C VAL A 54 -8.77 -6.83 11.63
N PHE A 55 -7.62 -6.28 11.26
CA PHE A 55 -7.03 -6.50 9.93
C PHE A 55 -6.72 -7.98 9.68
N LEU A 56 -6.09 -8.65 10.64
CA LEU A 56 -5.80 -10.07 10.56
C LEU A 56 -7.09 -10.91 10.49
N CYS A 57 -8.13 -10.55 11.26
CA CYS A 57 -9.42 -11.22 11.19
C CYS A 57 -9.97 -11.19 9.77
N ILE A 58 -9.99 -10.02 9.12
CA ILE A 58 -10.58 -9.82 7.79
C ILE A 58 -9.75 -10.51 6.70
N VAL A 59 -8.42 -10.34 6.73
CA VAL A 59 -7.53 -10.88 5.67
C VAL A 59 -7.43 -12.41 5.71
N SER A 60 -7.48 -13.01 6.91
CA SER A 60 -7.40 -14.46 7.07
C SER A 60 -8.77 -15.16 7.03
N PHE A 61 -9.87 -14.42 6.82
CA PHE A 61 -11.21 -14.98 6.77
C PHE A 61 -11.44 -15.83 5.51
N THR A 62 -11.99 -17.02 5.70
CA THR A 62 -12.44 -17.90 4.61
C THR A 62 -13.93 -18.22 4.76
N GLU A 63 -14.67 -18.33 3.66
CA GLU A 63 -16.12 -18.61 3.69
C GLU A 63 -16.46 -20.00 4.31
N THR A 64 -15.47 -20.90 4.42
CA THR A 64 -15.62 -22.22 5.05
C THR A 64 -15.38 -22.22 6.57
N ASP A 65 -15.01 -21.08 7.16
CA ASP A 65 -14.79 -20.96 8.60
C ASP A 65 -16.10 -21.18 9.39
N PRO A 66 -16.05 -21.84 10.57
CA PRO A 66 -17.23 -22.06 11.40
C PRO A 66 -17.74 -20.71 11.94
N THR A 67 -18.89 -20.27 11.44
CA THR A 67 -19.56 -19.03 11.86
C THR A 67 -21.03 -19.31 12.13
N ALA A 68 -21.75 -18.34 12.70
CA ALA A 68 -23.18 -18.50 12.98
C ALA A 68 -24.03 -18.79 11.74
N ASN A 69 -23.55 -18.39 10.55
CA ASN A 69 -24.24 -18.57 9.27
C ASN A 69 -23.67 -19.73 8.44
N THR A 70 -22.56 -20.34 8.86
CA THR A 70 -21.87 -21.42 8.15
C THR A 70 -21.87 -22.69 9.00
N ALA A 71 -22.66 -23.68 8.61
CA ALA A 71 -22.64 -25.01 9.19
C ALA A 71 -21.42 -25.80 8.66
N SER A 72 -20.23 -25.44 9.13
CA SER A 72 -18.99 -26.15 8.81
C SER A 72 -18.46 -26.88 10.06
N SER A 73 -18.08 -28.14 9.87
CA SER A 73 -17.39 -28.95 10.89
C SER A 73 -15.86 -28.86 10.77
N GLU A 74 -15.34 -28.07 9.83
CA GLU A 74 -13.91 -27.90 9.63
C GLU A 74 -13.28 -26.98 10.69
N PRO A 75 -12.00 -27.21 11.05
CA PRO A 75 -11.28 -26.33 11.95
C PRO A 75 -11.10 -24.93 11.33
N THR A 76 -11.19 -23.90 12.17
CA THR A 76 -11.03 -22.51 11.72
C THR A 76 -9.65 -22.25 11.12
N ARG A 77 -9.63 -21.59 9.97
CA ARG A 77 -8.42 -21.16 9.23
C ARG A 77 -8.01 -19.72 9.57
N ASN A 78 -8.90 -18.96 10.22
CA ASN A 78 -8.62 -17.60 10.66
C ASN A 78 -7.45 -17.57 11.66
N TRP A 79 -6.49 -16.66 11.48
CA TRP A 79 -5.28 -16.62 12.31
C TRP A 79 -5.54 -16.25 13.77
N ILE A 80 -6.66 -15.59 14.05
CA ILE A 80 -7.08 -15.24 15.42
C ILE A 80 -7.97 -16.34 16.03
N GLY A 81 -8.40 -17.31 15.21
CA GLY A 81 -9.30 -18.39 15.59
C GLY A 81 -10.77 -18.04 15.40
N VAL A 82 -11.65 -18.80 16.08
CA VAL A 82 -13.11 -18.76 15.88
C VAL A 82 -13.70 -17.37 16.14
N VAL A 83 -13.22 -16.68 17.17
CA VAL A 83 -13.67 -15.30 17.48
C VAL A 83 -13.32 -14.35 16.34
N GLY A 84 -12.13 -14.50 15.74
CA GLY A 84 -11.71 -13.69 14.60
C GLY A 84 -12.57 -13.92 13.36
N ALA A 85 -12.92 -15.19 13.08
CA ALA A 85 -13.82 -15.55 11.99
C ALA A 85 -15.22 -14.94 12.17
N LEU A 86 -15.78 -14.97 13.39
CA LEU A 86 -17.08 -14.35 13.69
C LEU A 86 -17.05 -12.83 13.52
N ILE A 87 -15.99 -12.17 13.98
CA ILE A 87 -15.85 -10.71 13.81
C ILE A 87 -15.76 -10.36 12.31
N ALA A 88 -14.91 -11.07 11.57
CA ALA A 88 -14.74 -10.84 10.14
C ALA A 88 -16.05 -11.07 9.36
N ASP A 89 -16.75 -12.16 9.64
CA ASP A 89 -18.06 -12.47 9.03
C ASP A 89 -19.05 -11.33 9.26
N ARG A 90 -19.22 -10.87 10.51
CA ARG A 90 -20.15 -9.77 10.82
C ARG A 90 -19.74 -8.46 10.14
N LEU A 91 -18.47 -8.10 10.15
CA LEU A 91 -17.99 -6.89 9.49
C LEU A 91 -18.25 -6.95 7.98
N LEU A 92 -17.86 -8.05 7.32
CA LEU A 92 -18.06 -8.23 5.89
C LEU A 92 -19.55 -8.33 5.53
N GLN A 93 -20.39 -8.91 6.38
CA GLN A 93 -21.83 -9.01 6.17
C GLN A 93 -22.50 -7.62 6.25
N TYR A 94 -22.19 -6.81 7.26
CA TYR A 94 -22.85 -5.52 7.46
C TYR A 94 -22.34 -4.42 6.51
N ILE A 95 -21.02 -4.28 6.35
CA ILE A 95 -20.41 -3.17 5.60
C ILE A 95 -19.63 -3.61 4.35
N GLY A 96 -19.56 -4.92 4.08
CA GLY A 96 -18.96 -5.43 2.85
C GLY A 96 -17.46 -5.15 2.75
N LEU A 97 -16.99 -4.88 1.54
CA LEU A 97 -15.58 -4.53 1.28
C LEU A 97 -15.15 -3.22 2.00
N ALA A 98 -16.08 -2.37 2.45
CA ALA A 98 -15.72 -1.22 3.26
C ALA A 98 -15.13 -1.64 4.63
N ALA A 99 -15.31 -2.89 5.07
CA ALA A 99 -14.67 -3.44 6.26
C ALA A 99 -13.13 -3.34 6.22
N TYR A 100 -12.51 -3.42 5.04
CA TYR A 100 -11.06 -3.27 4.88
C TYR A 100 -10.56 -1.86 5.26
N LEU A 101 -11.45 -0.85 5.29
CA LEU A 101 -11.12 0.49 5.77
C LEU A 101 -11.19 0.61 7.30
N ALA A 102 -11.80 -0.36 8.00
CA ALA A 102 -11.95 -0.32 9.45
C ALA A 102 -10.63 -0.33 10.22
N PRO A 103 -9.66 -1.20 9.90
CA PRO A 103 -8.35 -1.15 10.54
C PRO A 103 -7.64 0.20 10.39
N ALA A 104 -7.71 0.81 9.20
CA ALA A 104 -7.13 2.12 8.95
C ALA A 104 -7.82 3.22 9.79
N MET A 105 -9.14 3.16 9.92
CA MET A 105 -9.92 4.10 10.74
C MET A 105 -9.64 3.95 12.24
N ILE A 106 -9.50 2.72 12.74
CA ILE A 106 -9.11 2.45 14.13
C ILE A 106 -7.67 2.94 14.38
N GLY A 107 -6.75 2.70 13.44
CA GLY A 107 -5.37 3.21 13.50
C GLY A 107 -5.30 4.74 13.53
N LEU A 108 -6.13 5.42 12.73
CA LEU A 108 -6.27 6.88 12.76
C LEU A 108 -6.79 7.37 14.13
N ALA A 109 -7.76 6.66 14.71
CA ALA A 109 -8.24 6.95 16.05
C ALA A 109 -7.14 6.75 17.12
N ALA A 110 -6.34 5.68 17.02
CA ALA A 110 -5.21 5.41 17.90
C ALA A 110 -4.16 6.54 17.85
N TRP A 111 -3.76 6.96 16.64
CA TRP A 111 -2.83 8.07 16.42
C TRP A 111 -3.34 9.39 17.03
N ARG A 112 -4.64 9.63 16.94
CA ARG A 112 -5.27 10.82 17.50
C ARG A 112 -5.29 10.78 19.02
N VAL A 113 -5.63 9.65 19.60
CA VAL A 113 -5.63 9.44 21.05
C VAL A 113 -4.22 9.68 21.59
N PHE A 114 -3.19 9.15 20.92
CA PHE A 114 -1.79 9.36 21.25
C PHE A 114 -1.38 10.84 21.30
N ASN A 115 -1.85 11.65 20.34
CA ASN A 115 -1.52 13.08 20.23
C ASN A 115 -2.45 14.00 21.06
N SER A 116 -3.51 13.48 21.67
CA SER A 116 -4.47 14.30 22.39
C SER A 116 -4.08 14.46 23.87
N ASP A 117 -4.19 15.68 24.40
CA ASP A 117 -3.97 15.94 25.84
C ASP A 117 -5.17 15.48 26.70
N VAL A 118 -6.38 15.45 26.12
CA VAL A 118 -7.63 15.07 26.81
C VAL A 118 -8.42 14.06 26.00
N LEU A 119 -8.76 12.93 26.64
CA LEU A 119 -9.48 11.82 26.04
C LEU A 119 -10.99 12.07 26.00
N ARG A 120 -11.42 13.20 25.42
CA ARG A 120 -12.86 13.49 25.26
C ARG A 120 -13.32 13.09 23.86
N PRO A 121 -14.11 12.01 23.72
CA PRO A 121 -14.67 11.65 22.42
C PRO A 121 -15.58 12.79 21.95
N ARG A 122 -15.23 13.43 20.83
CA ARG A 122 -16.11 14.40 20.17
C ARG A 122 -17.22 13.62 19.47
N VAL A 123 -18.47 13.89 19.82
CA VAL A 123 -19.65 13.26 19.21
C VAL A 123 -19.63 13.41 17.68
N SER A 124 -19.17 14.56 17.18
CA SER A 124 -19.01 14.82 15.74
C SER A 124 -18.10 13.79 15.03
N ARG A 125 -17.10 13.24 15.72
CA ARG A 125 -16.20 12.23 15.14
C ARG A 125 -16.86 10.86 15.09
N VAL A 126 -17.62 10.49 16.12
CA VAL A 126 -18.38 9.23 16.12
C VAL A 126 -19.40 9.25 14.98
N ILE A 127 -20.10 10.37 14.82
CA ILE A 127 -21.00 10.60 13.68
C ILE A 127 -20.21 10.50 12.36
N GLY A 128 -19.03 11.11 12.28
CA GLY A 128 -18.14 11.01 11.13
C GLY A 128 -17.79 9.56 10.76
N PHE A 129 -17.41 8.72 11.72
CA PHE A 129 -17.11 7.30 11.45
C PHE A 129 -18.33 6.54 10.95
N VAL A 130 -19.51 6.75 11.53
CA VAL A 130 -20.75 6.10 11.10
C VAL A 130 -21.09 6.51 9.66
N LEU A 131 -21.05 7.81 9.35
CA LEU A 131 -21.31 8.33 8.01
C LEU A 131 -20.26 7.85 7.00
N PHE A 132 -19.01 7.67 7.42
CA PHE A 132 -17.94 7.16 6.55
C PHE A 132 -18.22 5.74 6.09
N PHE A 133 -18.55 4.83 7.00
CA PHE A 133 -18.89 3.46 6.62
C PHE A 133 -20.21 3.40 5.85
N ALA A 134 -21.22 4.17 6.23
CA ALA A 134 -22.49 4.25 5.49
C ALA A 134 -22.28 4.73 4.05
N GLY A 135 -21.51 5.80 3.85
CA GLY A 135 -21.16 6.33 2.53
C GLY A 135 -20.31 5.36 1.71
N ALA A 136 -19.21 4.85 2.28
CA ALA A 136 -18.30 3.92 1.58
C ALA A 136 -19.02 2.64 1.14
N SER A 137 -19.79 2.04 2.05
CA SER A 137 -20.59 0.84 1.82
C SER A 137 -21.64 1.06 0.72
N SER A 138 -22.31 2.22 0.72
CA SER A 138 -23.30 2.60 -0.30
C SER A 138 -22.66 2.83 -1.66
N LEU A 139 -21.51 3.51 -1.74
CA LEU A 139 -20.78 3.73 -3.00
C LEU A 139 -20.34 2.40 -3.61
N LEU A 140 -19.82 1.49 -2.79
CA LEU A 140 -19.45 0.14 -3.23
C LEU A 140 -20.65 -0.63 -3.77
N SER A 141 -21.79 -0.56 -3.07
CA SER A 141 -23.03 -1.20 -3.52
C SER A 141 -23.53 -0.61 -4.84
N LEU A 142 -23.45 0.72 -5.01
CA LEU A 142 -23.84 1.39 -6.25
C LEU A 142 -22.90 1.03 -7.42
N ALA A 143 -21.63 0.80 -7.13
CA ALA A 143 -20.62 0.37 -8.11
C ALA A 143 -20.68 -1.14 -8.46
N GLY A 144 -21.60 -1.91 -7.85
CA GLY A 144 -21.76 -3.34 -8.10
C GLY A 144 -20.81 -4.26 -7.32
N PHE A 145 -20.07 -3.73 -6.35
CA PHE A 145 -19.25 -4.53 -5.44
C PHE A 145 -20.05 -4.99 -4.21
N ARG A 146 -19.48 -5.90 -3.39
CA ARG A 146 -20.10 -6.34 -2.11
C ARG A 146 -20.09 -5.16 -1.12
N GLY A 147 -21.14 -4.34 -1.15
CA GLY A 147 -21.34 -3.22 -0.22
C GLY A 147 -21.84 -3.65 1.17
N GLY A 148 -22.24 -4.92 1.35
CA GLY A 148 -22.85 -5.40 2.59
C GLY A 148 -24.30 -4.94 2.76
N ILE A 149 -24.94 -5.37 3.84
CA ILE A 149 -26.35 -5.10 4.12
C ILE A 149 -26.62 -3.59 4.23
N LEU A 150 -25.73 -2.85 4.89
CA LEU A 150 -25.91 -1.42 5.14
C LEU A 150 -25.99 -0.63 3.83
N GLY A 151 -25.01 -0.81 2.95
CA GLY A 151 -24.93 -0.12 1.66
C GLY A 151 -26.05 -0.56 0.71
N GLY A 152 -26.35 -1.85 0.67
CA GLY A 152 -27.47 -2.37 -0.12
C GLY A 152 -28.81 -1.77 0.29
N MET A 153 -29.07 -1.67 1.60
CA MET A 153 -30.31 -1.08 2.12
C MET A 153 -30.40 0.42 1.81
N ILE A 154 -29.30 1.17 1.98
CA ILE A 154 -29.26 2.61 1.69
C ILE A 154 -29.52 2.86 0.19
N ILE A 155 -28.90 2.08 -0.69
CA ILE A 155 -29.08 2.21 -2.14
C ILE A 155 -30.48 1.75 -2.57
N HIS A 156 -31.02 0.68 -2.00
CA HIS A 156 -32.39 0.23 -2.27
C HIS A 156 -33.43 1.29 -1.94
N VAL A 157 -33.23 2.06 -0.85
CA VAL A 157 -34.08 3.20 -0.52
C VAL A 157 -33.77 4.39 -1.42
N SER A 158 -32.52 4.66 -1.76
CA SER A 158 -32.15 5.88 -2.50
C SER A 158 -32.52 5.81 -3.98
N LEU A 159 -32.36 4.67 -4.66
CA LEU A 159 -32.63 4.51 -6.09
C LEU A 159 -34.06 4.90 -6.55
N PRO A 160 -35.14 4.57 -5.82
CA PRO A 160 -36.48 5.03 -6.20
C PRO A 160 -36.71 6.53 -5.95
N LEU A 161 -35.99 7.15 -5.01
CA LEU A 161 -36.09 8.59 -4.74
C LEU A 161 -35.16 9.42 -5.65
N LEU A 162 -34.02 8.86 -6.01
CA LEU A 162 -32.91 9.51 -6.69
C LEU A 162 -32.42 8.57 -7.79
N SER A 163 -32.26 9.09 -9.02
CA SER A 163 -31.61 8.32 -10.09
C SER A 163 -30.22 7.82 -9.66
N VAL A 164 -29.66 6.84 -10.39
CA VAL A 164 -28.31 6.29 -10.13
C VAL A 164 -27.26 7.41 -9.97
N ALA A 165 -27.29 8.41 -10.86
CA ALA A 165 -26.39 9.55 -10.79
C ALA A 165 -26.62 10.41 -9.53
N GLY A 166 -27.88 10.69 -9.18
CA GLY A 166 -28.22 11.47 -7.98
C GLY A 166 -27.82 10.76 -6.69
N SER A 167 -28.10 9.46 -6.59
CA SER A 167 -27.70 8.61 -5.46
C SER A 167 -26.17 8.61 -5.30
N GLY A 168 -25.42 8.51 -6.40
CA GLY A 168 -23.96 8.58 -6.37
C GLY A 168 -23.43 9.92 -5.87
N VAL A 169 -24.01 11.03 -6.33
CA VAL A 169 -23.62 12.39 -5.89
C VAL A 169 -23.92 12.58 -4.40
N VAL A 170 -25.10 12.20 -3.93
CA VAL A 170 -25.51 12.35 -2.52
C VAL A 170 -24.63 11.51 -1.61
N MET A 171 -24.44 10.22 -1.92
CA MET A 171 -23.61 9.34 -1.10
C MET A 171 -22.14 9.77 -1.15
N GLY A 172 -21.66 10.25 -2.30
CA GLY A 172 -20.33 10.81 -2.44
C GLY A 172 -20.14 12.05 -1.56
N ALA A 173 -21.12 12.96 -1.54
CA ALA A 173 -21.11 14.11 -0.66
C ALA A 173 -21.09 13.70 0.82
N VAL A 174 -21.96 12.76 1.23
CA VAL A 174 -21.98 12.22 2.60
C VAL A 174 -20.62 11.60 2.98
N PHE A 175 -20.03 10.81 2.07
CA PHE A 175 -18.72 10.21 2.28
C PHE A 175 -17.63 11.28 2.45
N LEU A 176 -17.60 12.32 1.60
CA LEU A 176 -16.63 13.41 1.73
C LEU A 176 -16.84 14.23 2.99
N THR A 177 -18.09 14.57 3.33
CA THR A 177 -18.43 15.27 4.59
C THR A 177 -17.99 14.45 5.80
N SER A 178 -18.17 13.14 5.78
CA SER A 178 -17.71 12.25 6.85
C SER A 178 -16.19 12.31 7.03
N LEU A 179 -15.44 12.35 5.92
CA LEU A 179 -13.99 12.46 5.92
C LEU A 179 -13.55 13.80 6.52
N LEU A 180 -14.25 14.90 6.23
CA LEU A 180 -13.99 16.20 6.83
C LEU A 180 -14.24 16.20 8.34
N LEU A 181 -15.35 15.60 8.79
CA LEU A 181 -15.69 15.45 10.21
C LEU A 181 -14.66 14.60 10.97
N ILE A 182 -14.20 13.50 10.36
CA ILE A 182 -13.17 12.64 10.95
C ILE A 182 -11.83 13.39 10.98
N THR A 183 -11.50 14.12 9.92
CA THR A 183 -10.15 14.67 9.77
C THR A 183 -9.95 15.96 10.57
N ASP A 184 -11.03 16.56 11.13
CA ASP A 184 -11.01 17.90 11.74
C ASP A 184 -10.32 18.92 10.79
N LEU A 185 -10.42 18.70 9.47
CA LEU A 185 -9.82 19.56 8.43
C LEU A 185 -10.68 20.82 8.31
N SER A 186 -10.40 21.80 9.17
CA SER A 186 -10.73 23.17 8.82
C SER A 186 -9.93 23.50 7.56
N PHE A 187 -10.64 23.72 6.45
CA PHE A 187 -10.10 24.12 5.15
C PHE A 187 -9.16 25.34 5.24
N LEU A 188 -9.08 26.07 6.35
CA LEU A 188 -8.21 27.24 6.50
C LEU A 188 -6.86 26.95 7.18
N GLY A 189 -6.73 25.88 7.97
CA GLY A 189 -5.50 25.61 8.73
C GLY A 189 -4.52 24.64 8.04
N THR A 190 -5.06 23.69 7.28
CA THR A 190 -4.26 22.58 6.74
C THR A 190 -3.55 22.91 5.44
N TYR A 191 -4.00 23.87 4.62
CA TYR A 191 -3.23 24.29 3.44
C TYR A 191 -1.85 24.84 3.84
N GLY A 192 -1.77 25.62 4.92
CA GLY A 192 -0.50 26.16 5.41
C GLY A 192 0.46 25.07 5.89
N HIS A 193 -0.02 24.05 6.59
CA HIS A 193 0.83 22.94 7.06
C HIS A 193 1.14 21.93 5.96
N PHE A 194 0.22 21.69 5.02
CA PHE A 194 0.43 20.77 3.91
C PHE A 194 1.43 21.32 2.89
N GLU A 195 1.37 22.62 2.56
CA GLU A 195 2.42 23.24 1.73
C GLU A 195 3.80 23.12 2.36
N VAL A 196 3.92 23.38 3.67
CA VAL A 196 5.20 23.30 4.37
C VAL A 196 5.69 21.85 4.47
N ALA A 197 4.80 20.90 4.75
CA ALA A 197 5.14 19.47 4.79
C ALA A 197 5.52 18.94 3.41
N TRP A 198 4.81 19.36 2.35
CA TRP A 198 5.09 18.99 0.97
C TRP A 198 6.40 19.62 0.48
N GLY A 199 6.66 20.89 0.84
CA GLY A 199 7.91 21.58 0.60
C GLY A 199 9.10 20.84 1.23
N ASN A 200 9.01 20.47 2.51
CA ASN A 200 10.06 19.72 3.19
C ASN A 200 10.26 18.32 2.58
N PHE A 201 9.18 17.61 2.24
CA PHE A 201 9.27 16.30 1.61
C PHE A 201 9.96 16.38 0.23
N LYS A 202 9.61 17.39 -0.57
CA LYS A 202 10.23 17.64 -1.88
C LYS A 202 11.72 17.94 -1.72
N ILE A 203 12.12 18.76 -0.75
CA ILE A 203 13.53 19.08 -0.45
C ILE A 203 14.30 17.79 -0.12
N HIS A 204 13.79 16.95 0.78
CA HIS A 204 14.44 15.70 1.14
C HIS A 204 14.49 14.68 0.00
N PHE A 205 13.46 14.66 -0.85
CA PHE A 205 13.40 13.78 -2.01
C PHE A 205 14.39 14.20 -3.10
N ASP A 206 14.49 15.50 -3.38
CA ASP A 206 15.45 16.05 -4.33
C ASP A 206 16.89 15.85 -3.83
N ASP A 207 17.15 16.06 -2.53
CA ASP A 207 18.44 15.75 -1.89
C ASP A 207 18.80 14.26 -1.99
N TRP A 208 17.85 13.36 -1.75
CA TRP A 208 18.05 11.92 -1.86
C TRP A 208 18.37 11.50 -3.30
N LYS A 209 17.65 12.10 -4.27
CA LYS A 209 17.85 11.85 -5.70
C LYS A 209 19.22 12.37 -6.16
N GLN A 210 19.63 13.55 -5.72
CA GLN A 210 20.94 14.13 -6.01
C GLN A 210 22.07 13.27 -5.44
N LYS A 211 22.01 12.90 -4.15
CA LYS A 211 23.01 12.01 -3.53
C LYS A 211 23.12 10.66 -4.23
N ARG A 212 22.01 10.14 -4.76
CA ARG A 212 22.00 8.87 -5.52
C ARG A 212 22.63 9.03 -6.90
N ALA A 213 22.41 10.16 -7.57
CA ALA A 213 23.04 10.50 -8.84
C ALA A 213 24.56 10.68 -8.69
N GLU A 214 25.00 11.40 -7.66
CA GLU A 214 26.41 11.60 -7.32
C GLU A 214 27.12 10.27 -7.03
N ARG A 215 26.55 9.41 -6.18
CA ARG A 215 27.12 8.08 -5.89
C ARG A 215 27.22 7.21 -7.15
N LYS A 216 26.30 7.34 -8.10
CA LYS A 216 26.36 6.61 -9.37
C LYS A 216 27.46 7.16 -10.27
N ALA A 217 27.59 8.48 -10.35
CA ALA A 217 28.64 9.16 -11.12
C ALA A 217 30.04 8.86 -10.55
N GLU A 218 30.21 8.88 -9.23
CA GLU A 218 31.46 8.54 -8.55
C GLU A 218 31.86 7.08 -8.80
N LYS A 219 30.92 6.13 -8.65
CA LYS A 219 31.17 4.72 -8.99
C LYS A 219 31.60 4.56 -10.45
N LEU A 220 30.97 5.28 -11.37
CA LEU A 220 31.33 5.23 -12.79
C LEU A 220 32.73 5.80 -13.03
N ARG A 221 33.10 6.90 -12.38
CA ARG A 221 34.45 7.49 -12.44
C ARG A 221 35.51 6.51 -11.92
N LEU A 222 35.26 5.88 -10.77
CA LEU A 222 36.17 4.88 -10.19
C LEU A 222 36.31 3.65 -11.10
N VAL A 223 35.23 3.21 -11.75
CA VAL A 223 35.29 2.13 -12.75
C VAL A 223 36.12 2.57 -13.95
N HIS A 224 35.93 3.80 -14.45
CA HIS A 224 36.69 4.33 -15.58
C HIS A 224 38.19 4.43 -15.26
N GLU A 225 38.54 4.94 -14.08
CA GLU A 225 39.93 5.03 -13.61
C GLU A 225 40.57 3.64 -13.45
N ARG A 226 39.83 2.67 -12.89
CA ARG A 226 40.29 1.27 -12.79
C ARG A 226 40.51 0.64 -14.17
N MET A 227 39.64 0.96 -15.15
CA MET A 227 39.78 0.49 -16.52
C MET A 227 41.00 1.10 -17.20
N GLU A 228 41.29 2.38 -16.99
CA GLU A 228 42.48 3.05 -17.51
C GLU A 228 43.78 2.51 -16.89
N LYS A 229 43.83 2.35 -15.56
CA LYS A 229 44.98 1.73 -14.88
C LYS A 229 45.25 0.32 -15.41
N ARG A 230 44.21 -0.48 -15.68
CA ARG A 230 44.34 -1.80 -16.30
C ARG A 230 44.88 -1.75 -17.73
N LYS A 231 44.52 -0.73 -18.52
CA LYS A 231 45.07 -0.53 -19.87
C LYS A 231 46.55 -0.17 -19.83
N LEU A 232 46.93 0.78 -18.97
CA LEU A 232 48.32 1.21 -18.79
C LEU A 232 49.23 0.05 -18.35
N LEU A 233 48.81 -0.74 -17.36
CA LEU A 233 49.56 -1.93 -16.92
C LEU A 233 49.71 -2.99 -18.02
N ARG A 234 48.74 -3.10 -18.94
CA ARG A 234 48.79 -4.02 -20.09
C ARG A 234 49.72 -3.52 -21.20
N GLU A 235 49.85 -2.21 -21.35
CA GLU A 235 50.80 -1.58 -22.28
C GLU A 235 52.24 -1.61 -21.74
N GLU A 236 52.43 -1.37 -20.45
CA GLU A 236 53.74 -1.43 -19.77
C GLU A 236 54.31 -2.86 -19.72
N GLY A 237 53.44 -3.86 -19.55
CA GLY A 237 53.80 -5.29 -19.69
C GLY A 237 54.09 -5.74 -21.13
N ARG A 238 53.90 -4.86 -22.13
CA ARG A 238 54.19 -5.11 -23.55
C ARG A 238 55.41 -4.29 -24.00
N SER A 239 56.54 -4.48 -23.33
CA SER A 239 57.85 -4.11 -23.87
C SER A 239 58.33 -5.20 -24.86
N PRO A 240 58.73 -4.87 -26.11
CA PRO A 240 59.18 -5.86 -27.08
C PRO A 240 60.67 -6.18 -26.89
N SER A 241 60.98 -7.32 -26.29
CA SER A 241 62.26 -7.99 -26.50
C SER A 241 62.02 -9.24 -27.35
N VAL A 242 62.28 -9.14 -28.64
CA VAL A 242 62.35 -10.30 -29.55
C VAL A 242 63.80 -10.79 -29.53
N PRO A 243 64.12 -12.01 -29.07
CA PRO A 243 65.43 -12.57 -29.32
C PRO A 243 65.52 -13.03 -30.79
N THR A 244 66.39 -12.39 -31.54
CA THR A 244 66.92 -12.87 -32.82
C THR A 244 67.67 -14.17 -32.58
N ILE A 245 67.14 -15.30 -33.07
CA ILE A 245 67.87 -16.56 -33.15
C ILE A 245 68.15 -16.84 -34.61
N THR A 246 69.41 -16.69 -34.99
CA THR A 246 70.00 -17.21 -36.22
C THR A 246 70.16 -18.72 -36.10
N LEU A 247 69.52 -19.48 -36.98
CA LEU A 247 69.88 -20.88 -37.23
C LEU A 247 70.16 -21.03 -38.72
N GLY A 248 71.39 -21.49 -39.01
CA GLY A 248 71.88 -21.75 -40.34
C GLY A 248 71.25 -23.00 -40.98
N ASN A 249 70.98 -22.86 -42.27
CA ASN A 249 71.12 -23.80 -43.37
C ASN A 249 71.15 -25.31 -43.04
N SER A 250 70.11 -26.03 -43.45
CA SER A 250 70.21 -27.23 -44.31
C SER A 250 68.82 -27.61 -44.85
N SER A 251 68.84 -28.24 -46.01
CA SER A 251 67.85 -28.35 -47.08
C SER A 251 66.68 -29.35 -46.89
N GLU A 252 65.59 -29.05 -47.61
CA GLU A 252 64.58 -29.94 -48.26
C GLU A 252 63.83 -30.97 -47.39
N THR A 253 62.49 -31.06 -47.39
CA THR A 253 61.65 -31.34 -48.58
C THR A 253 60.15 -31.08 -48.32
N ALA A 254 59.46 -30.56 -49.36
CA ALA A 254 58.07 -30.79 -49.78
C ALA A 254 56.83 -30.33 -48.95
N ASN A 255 56.14 -29.34 -49.56
CA ASN A 255 54.76 -28.78 -49.45
C ASN A 255 53.65 -29.85 -49.76
N PRO A 256 52.30 -29.60 -49.79
CA PRO A 256 51.47 -28.38 -49.62
C PRO A 256 50.16 -28.57 -48.78
N LYS A 257 49.31 -27.59 -48.42
CA LYS A 257 48.41 -26.75 -49.25
C LYS A 257 47.60 -25.76 -48.37
N ILE A 258 47.48 -24.52 -48.88
CA ILE A 258 46.25 -23.67 -49.02
C ILE A 258 45.65 -23.04 -47.75
N GLN A 259 45.83 -21.73 -47.50
CA GLN A 259 45.12 -20.54 -48.05
C GLN A 259 43.68 -20.39 -47.52
N SER A 260 43.43 -19.42 -46.63
CA SER A 260 43.07 -17.99 -46.92
C SER A 260 41.62 -17.87 -47.42
N SER A 261 40.83 -16.84 -47.15
CA SER A 261 41.03 -15.47 -46.67
C SER A 261 39.70 -15.02 -46.01
N GLY A 262 39.66 -13.95 -45.21
CA GLY A 262 39.32 -12.60 -45.69
C GLY A 262 37.79 -12.41 -45.58
N ASN A 263 37.25 -11.59 -44.68
CA ASN A 263 37.27 -10.13 -44.55
C ASN A 263 35.86 -9.56 -44.83
N GLU A 264 35.58 -8.43 -44.19
CA GLU A 264 34.55 -7.42 -44.52
C GLU A 264 33.10 -7.60 -44.04
N ALA A 265 32.82 -6.87 -42.95
CA ALA A 265 32.03 -5.63 -42.90
C ALA A 265 30.71 -5.48 -43.69
N ALA A 266 29.77 -4.86 -42.96
CA ALA A 266 28.70 -3.95 -43.39
C ALA A 266 27.36 -4.54 -43.85
N GLY A 267 26.34 -4.31 -43.01
CA GLY A 267 25.28 -3.36 -43.39
C GLY A 267 23.90 -3.90 -43.81
N ILE A 268 22.91 -3.57 -42.97
CA ILE A 268 21.60 -2.97 -43.32
C ILE A 268 20.49 -3.84 -43.94
N ALA A 269 19.27 -3.62 -43.43
CA ALA A 269 17.91 -3.91 -43.94
C ALA A 269 17.41 -5.36 -43.84
N LYS A 270 16.34 -5.68 -43.08
CA LYS A 270 14.91 -5.32 -43.18
C LYS A 270 14.17 -6.05 -44.30
N ALA A 271 13.37 -7.06 -43.93
CA ALA A 271 12.08 -7.53 -44.51
C ALA A 271 11.90 -9.01 -44.10
N VAL A 272 10.86 -9.40 -43.35
CA VAL A 272 9.54 -9.82 -43.85
C VAL A 272 9.67 -10.90 -44.93
N ASN A 273 9.40 -12.18 -44.62
CA ASN A 273 8.08 -12.81 -44.83
C ASN A 273 8.12 -14.34 -44.53
N GLU A 274 7.07 -14.82 -43.86
CA GLU A 274 6.23 -15.98 -44.21
C GLU A 274 6.82 -17.36 -44.60
N SER A 275 6.38 -18.40 -43.87
CA SER A 275 6.28 -19.87 -44.15
C SER A 275 6.63 -20.63 -42.85
N ALA A 276 5.92 -21.61 -42.30
CA ALA A 276 4.77 -22.39 -42.73
C ALA A 276 4.09 -22.99 -41.48
N ALA A 277 2.78 -23.16 -41.57
CA ALA A 277 1.96 -23.88 -40.61
C ALA A 277 2.03 -25.39 -40.89
N GLU A 278 2.11 -26.20 -39.85
CA GLU A 278 1.84 -27.65 -39.88
C GLU A 278 1.69 -28.12 -38.41
N SER A 279 0.75 -28.95 -37.97
CA SER A 279 -0.62 -29.31 -38.37
C SER A 279 -1.24 -29.98 -37.12
N VAL A 280 -2.55 -29.83 -36.94
CA VAL A 280 -3.37 -30.53 -35.93
C VAL A 280 -3.79 -31.89 -36.48
N PRO A 281 -3.99 -32.95 -35.67
CA PRO A 281 -4.98 -33.96 -35.97
C PRO A 281 -6.13 -33.94 -34.96
N THR A 282 -7.32 -33.81 -35.53
CA THR A 282 -8.64 -33.96 -34.91
C THR A 282 -8.99 -35.44 -34.82
N LEU A 283 -9.55 -35.91 -33.71
CA LEU A 283 -10.47 -37.05 -33.67
C LEU A 283 -11.63 -36.67 -32.75
N GLY A 284 -12.84 -36.88 -33.26
CA GLY A 284 -14.08 -36.49 -32.61
C GLY A 284 -14.95 -37.68 -32.19
N ALA A 285 -16.18 -37.29 -31.87
CA ALA A 285 -17.40 -38.08 -31.68
C ALA A 285 -17.68 -38.62 -30.25
N SER A 286 -18.72 -38.00 -29.68
CA SER A 286 -19.85 -38.60 -28.96
C SER A 286 -19.56 -39.57 -27.83
N ASP A 287 -19.96 -39.18 -26.61
CA ASP A 287 -20.84 -40.01 -25.78
C ASP A 287 -21.63 -39.16 -24.77
N THR A 288 -22.92 -39.48 -24.69
CA THR A 288 -23.97 -38.95 -23.82
C THR A 288 -23.71 -39.21 -22.32
N PRO A 289 -24.18 -38.36 -21.39
CA PRO A 289 -24.18 -38.69 -19.96
C PRO A 289 -25.25 -39.76 -19.65
N PRO A 290 -24.98 -40.73 -18.76
CA PRO A 290 -25.96 -41.75 -18.39
C PRO A 290 -27.04 -41.22 -17.43
N ASP A 291 -28.16 -41.92 -17.47
CA ASP A 291 -29.46 -41.61 -16.91
C ASP A 291 -29.49 -41.32 -15.40
N THR A 292 -30.25 -40.28 -15.05
CA THR A 292 -30.80 -40.05 -13.72
C THR A 292 -31.82 -41.15 -13.38
N ILE A 293 -31.51 -41.95 -12.36
CA ILE A 293 -32.46 -42.89 -11.77
C ILE A 293 -33.55 -42.10 -11.03
N PHE A 294 -34.80 -42.29 -11.46
CA PHE A 294 -36.00 -41.98 -10.70
C PHE A 294 -36.04 -42.84 -9.43
N VAL A 295 -36.05 -42.21 -8.26
CA VAL A 295 -36.60 -42.82 -7.03
C VAL A 295 -37.96 -42.16 -6.81
N GLY A 296 -39.02 -42.90 -7.12
CA GLY A 296 -40.38 -42.54 -6.75
C GLY A 296 -40.50 -42.55 -5.24
N ASN A 297 -40.88 -41.41 -4.66
CA ASN A 297 -41.43 -41.39 -3.31
C ASN A 297 -42.94 -41.63 -3.43
N ASP A 298 -43.33 -42.87 -3.18
CA ASP A 298 -44.69 -43.21 -2.78
C ASP A 298 -45.01 -42.48 -1.48
N ALA A 299 -45.90 -41.49 -1.55
CA ALA A 299 -46.52 -40.88 -0.39
C ALA A 299 -47.75 -41.73 0.01
N PRO A 300 -47.78 -42.37 1.19
CA PRO A 300 -49.02 -42.90 1.72
C PRO A 300 -49.87 -41.77 2.33
N ALA A 301 -51.13 -41.75 1.91
CA ALA A 301 -52.19 -40.88 2.40
C ALA A 301 -52.30 -40.90 3.94
N MET A 302 -52.27 -39.71 4.55
CA MET A 302 -52.75 -39.50 5.91
C MET A 302 -54.20 -39.02 5.84
N ASP A 303 -55.11 -39.99 5.91
CA ASP A 303 -56.48 -39.78 6.40
C ASP A 303 -56.45 -39.94 7.93
N ARG A 304 -56.91 -38.91 8.65
CA ARG A 304 -57.65 -39.04 9.91
C ARG A 304 -58.14 -37.68 10.42
N ASN A 305 -59.38 -37.43 10.05
CA ASN A 305 -60.45 -36.81 10.83
C ASN A 305 -60.25 -36.65 12.37
N ILE A 306 -60.58 -35.43 12.83
CA ILE A 306 -61.51 -35.08 13.96
C ILE A 306 -60.93 -35.17 15.39
N PRO A 307 -61.36 -34.29 16.33
CA PRO A 307 -62.48 -33.33 16.29
C PRO A 307 -62.12 -31.84 16.23
#